data_AF-A0A317ZQS1-F1
#
_entry.id   AF-A0A317ZQS1-F1
#
_cell.length_a   1.000
_cell.length_b   1.000
_cell.length_c   1.000
_cell.angle_alpha   90.00
_cell.angle_beta   90.00
_cell.angle_gamma   90.00
#
_symmetry.space_group_name_H-M   'P 1'
#
loop_
_entity.id
_entity.type
_entity.pdbx_description
1 polymer ?
#
loop_
_entity_poly.entity_id
_entity_poly.type
_entity_poly.pdbx_seq_one_letter_code
_entity_poly.pdbx_strand_id
1 'polypeptide(L)'
;MTTKAALKPADQIHFVESGLTLIVEGQRSVPHAISTHRGQTVTISQALLDANKNRFGECWLDLDADAQIKRYGREMFRRGPAPEGMPAYTSGSVEESIARDKARAQADTLPHDQRAAAHLEVIRVFGRKVTSQTIGETR
;
A
#
# COMPACT_ATOMS: atom_id res chain seq x y z
N MET A 1 -3.28 -27.14 -14.74
CA MET A 1 -3.63 -26.53 -13.45
C MET A 1 -2.41 -26.64 -12.56
N THR A 2 -1.61 -25.58 -12.47
CA THR A 2 -0.40 -25.57 -11.64
C THR A 2 -0.86 -25.41 -10.19
N THR A 3 -0.68 -26.44 -9.37
CA THR A 3 -1.07 -26.43 -7.96
C THR A 3 -0.31 -25.30 -7.26
N LYS A 4 -1.03 -24.27 -6.81
CA LYS A 4 -0.43 -23.17 -6.07
C LYS A 4 0.11 -23.70 -4.75
N ALA A 5 1.41 -23.59 -4.53
CA ALA A 5 2.02 -23.95 -3.25
C ALA A 5 1.46 -23.05 -2.14
N ALA A 6 1.02 -23.59 -1.01
CA ALA A 6 0.57 -22.80 0.14
C ALA A 6 1.70 -21.89 0.67
N LEU A 7 1.35 -20.72 1.22
CA LEU A 7 2.28 -19.84 1.93
C LEU A 7 2.86 -20.56 3.14
N LYS A 8 4.15 -20.34 3.36
CA LYS A 8 4.90 -20.90 4.49
C LYS A 8 5.45 -19.78 5.37
N PRO A 9 5.74 -20.06 6.65
CA PRO A 9 6.53 -19.16 7.47
C PRO A 9 7.85 -18.77 6.77
N ALA A 10 8.27 -17.53 6.93
CA ALA A 10 9.37 -16.86 6.26
C ALA A 10 9.16 -16.47 4.78
N ASP A 11 8.05 -16.88 4.14
CA ASP A 11 7.67 -16.31 2.84
C ASP A 11 7.43 -14.81 2.96
N GLN A 12 7.55 -14.08 1.86
CA GLN A 12 7.23 -12.66 1.80
C GLN A 12 6.05 -12.42 0.88
N ILE A 13 5.23 -11.44 1.24
CA ILE A 13 4.24 -10.84 0.35
C ILE A 13 4.42 -9.33 0.35
N HIS A 14 4.02 -8.69 -0.74
CA HIS A 14 3.87 -7.25 -0.78
C HIS A 14 2.45 -6.86 -1.20
N PHE A 15 1.99 -5.75 -0.64
CA PHE A 15 0.68 -5.21 -0.97
C PHE A 15 0.78 -4.33 -2.21
N VAL A 16 -0.02 -4.67 -3.23
CA VAL A 16 -0.18 -3.82 -4.41
C VAL A 16 -1.24 -2.76 -4.17
N GLU A 17 -2.17 -2.96 -3.26
CA GLU A 17 -3.18 -1.96 -2.90
C GLU A 17 -3.16 -1.68 -1.40
N SER A 18 -3.49 -0.45 -1.02
CA SER A 18 -3.68 -0.07 0.39
C SER A 18 -5.06 -0.49 0.90
N GLY A 19 -5.20 -0.58 2.22
CA GLY A 19 -6.51 -0.64 2.88
C GLY A 19 -7.00 -2.04 3.26
N LEU A 20 -6.16 -3.08 3.15
CA LEU A 20 -6.45 -4.34 3.84
C LEU A 20 -6.04 -4.26 5.30
N THR A 21 -6.85 -4.88 6.16
CA THR A 21 -6.52 -5.06 7.57
C THR A 21 -5.89 -6.44 7.75
N LEU A 22 -4.66 -6.46 8.26
CA LEU A 22 -3.91 -7.68 8.53
C LEU A 22 -3.80 -7.91 10.03
N ILE A 23 -4.24 -9.06 10.50
CA ILE A 23 -4.05 -9.44 11.92
C ILE A 23 -2.62 -9.98 12.06
N VAL A 24 -1.78 -9.30 12.84
CA VAL A 24 -0.36 -9.66 13.02
C VAL A 24 -0.14 -10.52 14.26
N GLU A 25 -1.02 -10.44 15.25
CA GLU A 25 -0.98 -11.26 16.46
C GLU A 25 -2.39 -11.58 16.97
N GLY A 26 -2.64 -12.85 17.28
CA GLY A 26 -3.96 -13.37 17.66
C GLY A 26 -3.89 -14.37 18.81
N GLN A 27 -3.48 -13.94 20.00
CA GLN A 27 -3.63 -14.70 21.25
C GLN A 27 -4.04 -13.85 22.48
N ARG A 28 -4.41 -12.58 22.28
CA ARG A 28 -4.86 -11.68 23.35
C ARG A 28 -6.31 -11.24 23.14
N SER A 29 -6.94 -10.74 24.20
CA SER A 29 -8.36 -10.31 24.22
C SER A 29 -8.72 -9.25 23.16
N VAL A 30 -7.72 -8.60 22.55
CA VAL A 30 -7.89 -7.72 21.39
C VAL A 30 -6.81 -8.11 20.35
N PRO A 31 -7.20 -8.52 19.12
CA PRO A 31 -6.23 -8.84 18.08
C PRO A 31 -5.47 -7.58 17.66
N HIS A 32 -4.14 -7.69 17.54
CA HIS A 32 -3.34 -6.60 16.98
C HIS A 32 -3.48 -6.65 15.47
N ALA A 33 -4.09 -5.62 14.89
CA ALA A 33 -4.28 -5.49 13.46
C ALA A 33 -3.57 -4.24 12.93
N ILE A 34 -2.97 -4.38 11.76
CA ILE A 34 -2.36 -3.26 11.03
C ILE A 34 -3.13 -3.00 9.74
N SER A 35 -3.27 -1.73 9.39
CA SER A 35 -3.67 -1.34 8.04
C SER A 35 -2.48 -1.48 7.11
N THR A 36 -2.68 -2.15 5.99
CA THR A 36 -1.65 -2.37 5.00
C THR A 36 -1.59 -1.22 4.00
N HIS A 37 -0.39 -0.93 3.53
CA HIS A 37 -0.13 0.12 2.55
C HIS A 37 0.49 -0.46 1.29
N ARG A 38 0.19 0.12 0.13
CA ARG A 38 0.85 -0.23 -1.13
C ARG A 38 2.38 -0.15 -1.00
N GLY A 39 3.07 -1.12 -1.56
CA GLY A 39 4.54 -1.26 -1.47
C GLY A 39 5.03 -1.81 -0.14
N GLN A 40 4.17 -1.99 0.87
CA GLN A 40 4.55 -2.64 2.12
C GLN A 40 4.85 -4.11 1.88
N THR A 41 6.04 -4.55 2.31
CA THR A 41 6.41 -5.97 2.35
C THR A 41 6.18 -6.52 3.76
N VAL A 42 5.58 -7.69 3.86
CA VAL A 42 5.37 -8.41 5.11
C VAL A 42 5.98 -9.80 5.00
N THR A 43 6.81 -10.14 5.99
CA THR A 43 7.29 -11.51 6.19
C THR A 43 6.20 -12.31 6.91
N ILE A 44 5.78 -13.41 6.31
CA ILE A 44 4.77 -14.31 6.83
C ILE A 44 5.34 -15.07 8.03
N SER A 45 4.71 -14.90 9.19
CA SER A 45 4.99 -15.73 10.37
C SER A 45 3.90 -16.79 10.53
N GLN A 46 4.20 -17.85 11.29
CA GLN A 46 3.20 -18.87 11.62
C GLN A 46 2.00 -18.25 12.36
N ALA A 47 2.27 -17.36 13.32
CA ALA A 47 1.23 -16.65 14.08
C ALA A 47 0.32 -15.81 13.17
N LEU A 48 0.87 -15.18 12.13
CA LEU A 48 0.12 -14.40 11.16
C LEU A 48 -0.78 -15.29 10.29
N LEU A 49 -0.28 -16.45 9.83
CA LEU A 49 -1.11 -17.42 9.11
C LEU A 49 -2.27 -17.90 9.98
N ASP A 50 -1.98 -18.26 11.24
CA ASP A 50 -2.99 -18.78 12.16
C ASP A 50 -4.03 -17.71 12.53
N ALA A 51 -3.61 -16.47 12.74
CA ALA A 51 -4.50 -15.36 13.06
C ALA A 51 -5.44 -14.95 11.90
N ASN A 52 -5.07 -15.28 10.65
CA ASN A 52 -5.84 -14.94 9.46
C ASN A 52 -6.58 -16.13 8.83
N LYS A 53 -6.63 -17.28 9.51
CA LYS A 53 -7.44 -18.43 9.11
C LYS A 53 -8.92 -18.19 9.42
N ASN A 54 -9.79 -18.56 8.49
CA ASN A 54 -11.23 -18.59 8.70
C ASN A 54 -11.65 -19.86 9.47
N ARG A 55 -12.96 -20.00 9.75
CA ARG A 55 -13.54 -21.18 10.42
C ARG A 55 -13.33 -22.51 9.67
N PHE A 56 -12.97 -22.46 8.39
CA PHE A 56 -12.70 -23.62 7.55
C PHE A 56 -11.18 -23.91 7.43
N GLY A 57 -10.33 -23.15 8.14
CA GLY A 57 -8.88 -23.29 8.11
C GLY A 57 -8.20 -22.60 6.93
N GLU A 58 -8.93 -21.84 6.11
CA GLU A 58 -8.39 -21.16 4.93
C GLU A 58 -7.84 -19.78 5.30
N CYS A 59 -6.63 -19.47 4.86
CA CYS A 59 -6.02 -18.15 5.02
C CYS A 59 -6.26 -17.30 3.76
N TRP A 60 -6.81 -16.10 3.91
CA TRP A 60 -7.07 -15.22 2.77
C TRP A 60 -5.77 -14.72 2.09
N LEU A 61 -4.63 -14.82 2.76
CA LEU A 61 -3.31 -14.51 2.19
C LEU A 61 -2.86 -15.55 1.16
N ASP A 62 -3.50 -16.72 1.13
CA ASP A 62 -3.24 -17.76 0.13
C ASP A 62 -4.06 -17.62 -1.15
N LEU A 63 -4.85 -16.56 -1.32
CA LEU A 63 -5.61 -16.29 -2.55
C LEU A 63 -4.68 -15.97 -3.74
N ASP A 64 -4.91 -16.58 -4.89
CA ASP A 64 -4.25 -16.22 -6.15
C ASP A 64 -4.85 -14.96 -6.77
N ALA A 65 -4.27 -14.48 -7.86
CA ALA A 65 -4.71 -13.25 -8.50
C ALA A 65 -6.20 -13.33 -8.90
N ASP A 66 -6.63 -14.46 -9.48
CA ASP A 66 -8.02 -14.64 -9.91
C ASP A 66 -8.99 -14.67 -8.71
N ALA A 67 -8.64 -15.36 -7.62
CA ALA A 67 -9.45 -15.40 -6.41
C ALA A 67 -9.48 -14.06 -5.68
N GLN A 68 -8.39 -13.30 -5.71
CA GLN A 68 -8.35 -11.92 -5.21
C GLN A 68 -9.26 -11.02 -6.05
N ILE A 69 -9.18 -11.08 -7.38
CA ILE A 69 -10.05 -10.30 -8.28
C ILE A 69 -11.52 -10.66 -8.04
N LYS A 70 -11.85 -11.95 -7.91
CA LYS A 70 -13.22 -12.39 -7.60
C LYS A 70 -13.72 -11.85 -6.26
N ARG A 71 -12.84 -11.74 -5.26
CA ARG A 71 -13.21 -11.32 -3.89
C ARG A 71 -13.23 -9.81 -3.70
N TYR A 72 -12.28 -9.09 -4.31
CA TYR A 72 -12.03 -7.67 -4.05
C TYR A 72 -12.22 -6.78 -5.30
N GLY A 73 -12.47 -7.38 -6.47
CA GLY A 73 -12.54 -6.68 -7.75
C GLY A 73 -11.16 -6.36 -8.37
N ARG A 74 -10.07 -6.60 -7.63
CA ARG A 74 -8.69 -6.35 -8.05
C ARG A 74 -7.71 -7.20 -7.24
N GLU A 75 -6.48 -7.31 -7.73
CA GLU A 75 -5.37 -7.89 -6.97
C GLU A 75 -4.94 -6.93 -5.86
N MET A 76 -4.80 -7.42 -4.62
CA MET A 76 -4.47 -6.62 -3.45
C MET A 76 -3.04 -6.87 -2.95
N PHE A 77 -2.51 -8.07 -3.16
CA PHE A 77 -1.14 -8.44 -2.78
C PHE A 77 -0.55 -9.51 -3.71
N ARG A 78 0.79 -9.57 -3.72
CA ARG A 78 1.59 -10.52 -4.50
C ARG A 78 2.64 -11.19 -3.63
N ARG A 79 3.10 -12.35 -4.06
CA ARG A 79 4.22 -13.06 -3.42
C ARG A 79 5.55 -12.39 -3.74
N GLY A 80 6.47 -12.50 -2.81
CA GLY A 80 7.79 -11.88 -2.86
C GLY A 80 7.81 -10.46 -2.31
N PRO A 81 9.01 -9.87 -2.19
CA PRO A 81 9.18 -8.49 -1.75
C PRO A 81 8.59 -7.50 -2.76
N ALA A 82 8.28 -6.30 -2.28
CA ALA A 82 7.89 -5.20 -3.15
C ALA A 82 9.03 -4.89 -4.13
N PRO A 83 8.74 -4.68 -5.42
CA PRO A 83 9.74 -4.25 -6.39
C PRO A 83 10.42 -2.95 -5.96
N GLU A 84 11.71 -2.83 -6.28
CA GLU A 84 12.45 -1.59 -6.03
C GLU A 84 11.82 -0.42 -6.79
N GLY A 85 11.66 0.72 -6.11
CA GLY A 85 11.04 1.92 -6.69
C GLY A 85 9.51 1.86 -6.81
N MET A 86 8.84 0.83 -6.27
CA MET A 86 7.38 0.80 -6.23
C MET A 86 6.84 1.98 -5.41
N PRO A 87 6.01 2.86 -6.01
CA PRO A 87 5.42 3.96 -5.25
C PRO A 87 4.46 3.42 -4.20
N ALA A 88 4.49 4.03 -3.01
CA ALA A 88 3.59 3.70 -1.90
C ALA A 88 2.15 4.23 -2.09
N TYR A 89 1.83 4.68 -3.29
CA TYR A 89 0.57 5.27 -3.68
C TYR A 89 0.18 4.82 -5.10
N THR A 90 -1.10 4.96 -5.40
CA THR A 90 -1.63 4.78 -6.75
C THR A 90 -1.80 6.16 -7.39
N SER A 91 -1.47 6.31 -8.67
CA SER A 91 -1.63 7.60 -9.34
C SER A 91 -3.08 8.08 -9.31
N GLY A 92 -3.27 9.36 -9.00
CA GLY A 92 -4.58 9.99 -8.77
C GLY A 92 -5.19 9.73 -7.39
N SER A 93 -4.54 8.96 -6.51
CA SER A 93 -5.08 8.63 -5.20
C SER A 93 -4.84 9.74 -4.16
N VAL A 94 -5.54 9.66 -3.03
CA VAL A 94 -5.33 10.57 -1.89
C VAL A 94 -3.92 10.39 -1.32
N GLU A 95 -3.41 9.15 -1.31
CA GLU A 95 -2.05 8.81 -0.89
C GLU A 95 -0.99 9.49 -1.77
N GLU A 96 -1.22 9.61 -3.08
CA GLU A 96 -0.33 10.37 -3.98
C GLU A 96 -0.31 11.85 -3.59
N SER A 97 -1.47 12.41 -3.28
CA SER A 97 -1.57 13.81 -2.83
C SER A 97 -0.86 14.02 -1.50
N ILE A 98 -1.01 13.10 -0.54
CA ILE A 98 -0.31 13.13 0.75
C ILE A 98 1.21 12.98 0.54
N ALA A 99 1.64 12.06 -0.31
CA ALA A 99 3.06 11.83 -0.61
C ALA A 99 3.68 13.08 -1.26
N ARG A 100 2.99 13.71 -2.21
CA ARG A 100 3.40 14.97 -2.82
C ARG A 100 3.52 16.07 -1.77
N ASP A 101 2.51 16.26 -0.92
CA ASP A 101 2.50 17.33 0.06
C ASP A 101 3.61 17.14 1.11
N LYS A 102 3.89 15.89 1.52
CA LYS A 102 5.04 15.55 2.36
C LYS A 102 6.37 15.85 1.68
N ALA A 103 6.53 15.50 0.40
CA ALA A 103 7.75 15.77 -0.36
C ALA A 103 8.00 17.29 -0.53
N ARG A 104 6.94 18.08 -0.73
CA ARG A 104 7.02 19.55 -0.73
C ARG A 104 7.45 20.10 0.62
N ALA A 105 6.83 19.62 1.70
CA ALA A 105 7.19 20.05 3.05
C ALA A 105 8.66 19.72 3.37
N GLN A 106 9.17 18.56 2.93
CA GLN A 106 10.58 18.21 3.03
C GLN A 106 11.48 19.12 2.19
N ALA A 107 11.08 19.48 0.96
CA ALA A 107 11.82 20.44 0.15
C ALA A 107 11.92 21.82 0.84
N ASP A 108 10.88 22.23 1.56
CA ASP A 108 10.85 23.51 2.27
C ASP A 108 11.79 23.55 3.50
N THR A 109 12.10 22.40 4.11
CA THR A 109 13.08 22.33 5.22
C THR A 109 14.53 22.38 4.75
N LEU A 110 14.79 22.26 3.44
CA LEU A 110 16.14 22.33 2.90
C LEU A 110 16.68 23.77 2.88
N PRO A 111 18.03 23.92 2.92
CA PRO A 111 18.71 25.18 2.66
C PRO A 111 18.27 25.84 1.35
N HIS A 112 18.38 27.18 1.29
CA HIS A 112 17.82 27.99 0.20
C HIS A 112 18.35 27.59 -1.20
N ASP A 113 19.64 27.29 -1.30
CA ASP A 113 20.34 26.85 -2.50
C ASP A 113 19.88 25.48 -3.02
N GLN A 114 19.38 24.61 -2.15
CA GLN A 114 18.92 23.26 -2.49
C GLN A 114 17.41 23.17 -2.71
N ARG A 115 16.65 24.11 -2.12
CA ARG A 115 15.19 24.12 -2.14
C ARG A 115 14.62 24.17 -3.56
N ALA A 116 15.20 24.97 -4.45
CA ALA A 116 14.71 25.11 -5.83
C ALA A 116 14.80 23.78 -6.61
N ALA A 117 15.93 23.08 -6.52
CA ALA A 117 16.13 21.78 -7.15
C ALA A 117 15.18 20.73 -6.57
N ALA A 118 14.98 20.72 -5.25
CA ALA A 118 14.06 19.81 -4.58
C ALA A 118 12.60 20.03 -5.03
N HIS A 119 12.13 21.27 -5.17
CA HIS A 119 10.78 21.55 -5.70
C HIS A 119 10.61 21.13 -7.15
N LEU A 120 11.64 21.31 -8.00
CA LEU A 120 11.61 20.82 -9.38
C LEU A 120 11.50 19.29 -9.43
N GLU A 121 12.19 18.60 -8.54
CA GLU A 121 12.11 17.15 -8.41
C GLU A 121 10.71 16.69 -7.99
N VAL A 122 10.08 17.37 -7.02
CA VAL A 122 8.69 17.09 -6.65
C VAL A 122 7.75 17.27 -7.84
N ILE A 123 7.91 18.34 -8.64
CA ILE A 123 7.11 18.57 -9.84
C ILE A 123 7.36 17.47 -10.88
N ARG A 124 8.61 17.02 -11.03
CA ARG A 124 8.97 15.95 -11.96
C ARG A 124 8.32 14.61 -11.58
N VAL A 125 8.28 14.29 -10.28
CA VAL A 125 7.76 13.01 -9.77
C VAL A 125 6.23 13.01 -9.69
N PHE A 126 5.61 14.08 -9.22
CA PHE A 126 4.16 14.12 -8.91
C PHE A 126 3.33 14.99 -9.85
N GLY A 127 3.97 15.71 -10.78
CA GLY A 127 3.31 16.71 -11.62
C GLY A 127 2.94 17.99 -10.86
N ARG A 128 2.31 18.93 -11.58
CA ARG A 128 1.78 20.17 -11.00
C ARG A 128 0.38 19.92 -10.44
N LYS A 129 0.10 20.41 -9.22
CA LYS A 129 -1.26 20.43 -8.69
C LYS A 129 -2.07 21.46 -9.49
N VAL A 130 -3.09 21.00 -10.21
CA VAL A 130 -4.04 21.89 -10.88
C VAL A 130 -5.06 22.33 -9.84
N THR A 131 -5.00 23.58 -9.42
CA THR A 131 -6.04 24.18 -8.57
C THR A 131 -7.02 24.91 -9.47
N SER A 132 -8.07 24.23 -9.94
CA SER A 132 -9.21 24.92 -10.56
C SER A 132 -10.09 25.50 -9.46
N GLN A 133 -10.09 26.81 -9.29
CA GLN A 133 -11.15 27.53 -8.58
C GLN A 133 -11.94 28.31 -9.62
N THR A 134 -12.94 27.68 -10.22
CA THR A 134 -13.99 28.44 -10.92
C THR A 134 -15.00 28.84 -9.87
N ILE A 135 -14.89 30.06 -9.34
CA ILE A 135 -15.96 30.68 -8.57
C ILE A 135 -17.05 30.98 -9.59
N GLY A 136 -18.11 30.16 -9.61
CA GLY A 136 -19.28 30.43 -10.42
C GLY A 136 -19.93 31.71 -9.92
N GLU A 137 -19.92 32.77 -10.72
CA GLU A 137 -20.75 33.94 -10.51
C GLU A 137 -22.21 33.50 -10.59
N THR A 138 -22.88 33.42 -9.44
CA THR A 138 -24.32 33.31 -9.34
C THR A 138 -24.93 34.59 -9.92
N ARG A 139 -25.65 34.48 -11.04
CA ARG A 139 -26.54 35.52 -11.55
C ARG A 139 -27.88 35.48 -10.85
#